data_AF-A0A2V9UIR4-F1
#
_entry.id   AF-A0A2V9UIR4-F1
#
_cell.length_a   1.000
_cell.length_b   1.000
_cell.length_c   1.000
_cell.angle_alpha   90.00
_cell.angle_beta   90.00
_cell.angle_gamma   90.00
#
_symmetry.space_group_name_H-M   'P 1'
#
loop_
_entity.id
_entity.type
_entity.pdbx_description
1 polymer ?
#
loop_
_entity_poly.entity_id
_entity_poly.type
_entity_poly.pdbx_seq_one_letter_code
_entity_poly.pdbx_strand_id
1 'polypeptide(L)'
;MAGAMDLSEEQFRQCKLDHLLKEERRLERGKDLGEQVKKILGELGAGYRLTSVTWNSNTLSRRLEIETPQGPQNLVLSWELVDDALDSRTRSELQRLRNMVLFGLGRQELIVRH
;
A
#
# COMPACT_ATOMS: atom_id res chain seq x y z
N MET A 1 -39.81 16.91 2.30
CA MET A 1 -39.41 17.25 0.92
C MET A 1 -37.90 17.45 0.91
N ALA A 2 -37.24 16.81 -0.04
CA ALA A 2 -35.79 16.62 -0.11
C ALA A 2 -35.04 17.91 -0.44
N GLY A 3 -34.05 18.28 0.39
CA GLY A 3 -33.05 19.29 0.06
C GLY A 3 -31.91 18.63 -0.70
N ALA A 4 -32.06 18.46 -2.01
CA ALA A 4 -30.94 18.11 -2.87
C ALA A 4 -30.00 19.33 -2.93
N MET A 5 -28.74 19.14 -2.54
CA MET A 5 -27.72 20.19 -2.59
C MET A 5 -27.48 20.60 -4.04
N ASP A 6 -27.94 21.80 -4.43
CA ASP A 6 -27.51 22.48 -5.66
C ASP A 6 -26.05 22.90 -5.50
N LEU A 7 -25.14 21.96 -5.74
CA LEU A 7 -23.73 22.29 -5.99
C LEU A 7 -23.67 23.09 -7.29
N SER A 8 -23.00 24.25 -7.28
CA SER A 8 -22.77 24.97 -8.52
C SER A 8 -21.96 24.12 -9.49
N GLU A 9 -22.11 24.32 -10.80
CA GLU A 9 -21.31 23.57 -11.80
C GLU A 9 -19.80 23.68 -11.57
N GLU A 10 -19.35 24.78 -10.96
CA GLU A 10 -17.95 24.98 -10.57
C GLU A 10 -17.56 24.12 -9.37
N GLN A 11 -18.40 24.04 -8.34
CA GLN A 11 -18.19 23.14 -7.20
C GLN A 11 -18.23 21.68 -7.64
N PHE A 12 -19.15 21.30 -8.53
CA PHE A 12 -19.21 19.95 -9.08
C PHE A 12 -17.95 19.60 -9.89
N ARG A 13 -17.47 20.52 -10.73
CA ARG A 13 -16.21 20.34 -11.47
C ARG A 13 -15.01 20.20 -10.53
N GLN A 14 -14.93 21.02 -9.49
CA GLN A 14 -13.85 20.95 -8.51
C GLN A 14 -13.89 19.62 -7.74
N CYS A 15 -15.05 19.20 -7.24
CA CYS A 15 -15.19 17.92 -6.54
C CYS A 15 -14.83 16.73 -7.43
N LYS A 16 -15.20 16.77 -8.71
CA LYS A 16 -14.85 15.73 -9.69
C LYS A 16 -13.34 15.68 -9.93
N LEU A 17 -12.69 16.83 -10.10
CA LEU A 17 -11.23 16.91 -10.26
C LEU A 17 -10.50 16.40 -9.02
N ASP A 18 -10.92 16.82 -7.83
CA ASP A 18 -10.34 16.36 -6.56
C ASP A 18 -10.49 14.84 -6.40
N HIS A 19 -11.61 14.29 -6.84
CA HIS A 19 -11.83 12.84 -6.83
C HIS A 19 -10.85 12.12 -7.75
N LEU A 20 -10.73 12.55 -9.01
CA LEU A 20 -9.81 11.96 -9.99
C LEU A 20 -8.35 12.03 -9.52
N LEU A 21 -7.92 13.19 -8.99
CA LEU A 21 -6.56 13.36 -8.47
C LEU A 21 -6.28 12.47 -7.26
N LYS A 22 -7.29 12.22 -6.41
CA LYS A 22 -7.17 11.28 -5.28
C LYS A 22 -7.05 9.84 -5.77
N GLU A 23 -7.79 9.45 -6.80
CA GLU A 23 -7.68 8.12 -7.39
C GLU A 23 -6.32 7.90 -8.06
N GLU A 24 -5.84 8.88 -8.83
CA GLU A 24 -4.54 8.82 -9.50
C GLU A 24 -3.40 8.66 -8.48
N ARG A 25 -3.40 9.48 -7.42
CA ARG A 25 -2.45 9.32 -6.31
C ARG A 25 -2.53 7.95 -5.66
N ARG A 26 -3.73 7.41 -5.45
CA ARG A 26 -3.88 6.06 -4.87
C ARG A 26 -3.32 4.97 -5.79
N LEU A 27 -3.44 5.12 -7.11
CA LEU A 27 -2.87 4.17 -8.06
C LEU A 27 -1.35 4.26 -8.07
N GLU A 28 -0.80 5.47 -8.14
CA GLU A 28 0.65 5.73 -8.09
C GLU A 28 1.28 5.18 -6.82
N ARG A 29 0.68 5.45 -5.65
CA ARG A 29 1.14 4.87 -4.37
C ARG A 29 1.08 3.35 -4.34
N GLY A 30 0.08 2.76 -5.00
CA GLY A 30 0.00 1.31 -5.14
C GLY A 30 1.18 0.73 -5.93
N LYS A 31 1.60 1.42 -7.00
CA LYS A 31 2.78 1.05 -7.79
C LYS A 31 4.06 1.19 -6.96
N ASP A 32 4.25 2.33 -6.31
CA ASP A 32 5.42 2.60 -5.47
C ASP A 32 5.58 1.57 -4.35
N LEU A 33 4.49 1.27 -3.63
CA LEU A 33 4.49 0.21 -2.62
C LEU A 33 4.85 -1.14 -3.23
N GLY A 34 4.27 -1.47 -4.39
CA GLY A 34 4.54 -2.72 -5.08
C GLY A 34 6.01 -2.86 -5.48
N GLU A 35 6.65 -1.79 -5.92
CA GLU A 35 8.08 -1.79 -6.24
C GLU A 35 8.96 -2.00 -5.02
N GLN A 36 8.66 -1.32 -3.90
CA GLN A 36 9.42 -1.50 -2.67
C GLN A 36 9.27 -2.92 -2.12
N VAL A 37 8.06 -3.45 -2.12
CA VAL A 37 7.80 -4.84 -1.69
C VAL A 37 8.52 -5.82 -2.60
N LYS A 38 8.50 -5.63 -3.93
CA LYS A 38 9.28 -6.49 -4.85
C LYS A 38 10.77 -6.51 -4.54
N LYS A 39 11.38 -5.37 -4.17
CA LYS A 39 12.79 -5.31 -3.75
C LYS A 39 13.01 -6.14 -2.48
N ILE A 40 12.15 -5.97 -1.48
CA ILE A 40 12.20 -6.75 -0.23
C ILE A 40 12.09 -8.26 -0.51
N LEU A 41 11.14 -8.67 -1.36
CA LEU A 41 10.97 -10.08 -1.73
C LEU A 41 12.15 -10.63 -2.52
N GLY A 42 12.80 -9.82 -3.36
CA GLY A 42 14.01 -10.19 -4.08
C GLY A 42 15.18 -10.57 -3.16
N GLU A 43 15.26 -9.97 -1.96
CA GLU A 43 16.26 -10.31 -0.94
C GLU A 43 16.02 -11.68 -0.29
N LEU A 44 14.79 -12.21 -0.33
CA LEU A 44 14.42 -13.50 0.27
C LEU A 44 14.74 -14.70 -0.62
N GLY A 45 15.10 -14.47 -1.88
CA GLY A 45 15.43 -15.50 -2.84
C GLY A 45 14.24 -15.98 -3.68
N ALA A 46 14.47 -17.05 -4.44
CA ALA A 46 13.50 -17.58 -5.39
C ALA A 46 12.23 -18.11 -4.70
N GLY A 47 11.08 -17.88 -5.33
CA GLY A 47 9.77 -18.36 -4.87
C GLY A 47 8.93 -17.33 -4.11
N TYR A 48 9.44 -16.13 -3.85
CA TYR A 48 8.66 -15.01 -3.35
C TYR A 48 8.28 -14.05 -4.49
N ARG A 49 6.99 -13.84 -4.72
CA ARG A 49 6.51 -12.95 -5.78
C ARG A 49 5.26 -12.20 -5.37
N LEU A 50 5.30 -10.87 -5.47
CA LEU A 50 4.12 -10.04 -5.33
C LEU A 50 3.22 -10.20 -6.56
N THR A 51 1.98 -10.65 -6.36
CA THR A 51 0.99 -10.86 -7.41
C THR A 51 0.04 -9.68 -7.55
N SER A 52 -0.42 -9.09 -6.43
CA SER A 52 -1.34 -7.95 -6.47
C SER A 52 -1.17 -6.97 -5.32
N VAL A 53 -1.55 -5.71 -5.56
CA VAL A 53 -1.64 -4.64 -4.57
C VAL A 53 -3.01 -3.98 -4.71
N THR A 54 -3.86 -4.15 -3.70
CA THR A 54 -5.26 -3.70 -3.73
C THR A 54 -5.53 -2.70 -2.62
N TRP A 55 -6.23 -1.61 -2.95
CA TRP A 55 -6.71 -0.65 -1.96
C TRP A 55 -8.04 -1.12 -1.36
N ASN A 56 -8.14 -1.11 -0.04
CA ASN A 56 -9.40 -1.26 0.67
C ASN A 56 -9.79 0.08 1.30
N SER A 57 -10.80 0.73 0.72
CA SER A 57 -11.31 2.02 1.19
C SER A 57 -12.04 1.93 2.53
N ASN A 58 -12.61 0.78 2.87
CA ASN A 58 -13.40 0.62 4.09
C ASN A 58 -12.51 0.56 5.33
N THR A 59 -11.33 -0.05 5.20
CA THR A 59 -10.36 -0.22 6.30
C THR A 59 -9.14 0.69 6.16
N LEU A 60 -9.13 1.55 5.13
CA LEU A 60 -7.99 2.42 4.80
C LEU A 60 -6.66 1.66 4.77
N SER A 61 -6.61 0.55 4.04
CA SER A 61 -5.46 -0.36 4.04
C SER A 61 -5.10 -0.85 2.64
N ARG A 62 -3.83 -1.21 2.44
CA ARG A 62 -3.35 -1.93 1.25
C ARG A 62 -3.28 -3.42 1.55
N ARG A 63 -3.93 -4.21 0.72
CA ARG A 63 -3.78 -5.67 0.70
C ARG A 63 -2.75 -6.04 -0.37
N LEU A 64 -1.77 -6.84 0.02
CA LEU A 64 -0.74 -7.41 -0.83
C LEU A 64 -1.00 -8.91 -0.93
N GLU A 65 -0.98 -9.44 -2.14
CA GLU A 65 -1.00 -10.87 -2.38
C GLU A 65 0.39 -11.30 -2.82
N ILE A 66 0.96 -12.28 -2.11
CA ILE A 66 2.34 -12.70 -2.27
C ILE A 66 2.36 -14.22 -2.43
N GLU A 67 2.84 -14.70 -3.57
CA GLU A 67 3.22 -16.09 -3.74
C GLU A 67 4.48 -16.34 -2.89
N THR A 68 4.43 -17.42 -2.10
CA THR A 68 5.56 -17.91 -1.30
C THR A 68 5.79 -19.39 -1.61
N PRO A 69 6.95 -19.96 -1.25
CA PRO A 69 7.18 -21.41 -1.39
C PRO A 69 6.16 -22.28 -0.62
N GLN A 70 5.53 -21.72 0.42
CA GLN A 70 4.51 -22.39 1.23
C GLN A 70 3.08 -22.19 0.68
N GLY A 71 2.91 -21.41 -0.39
CA GLY A 71 1.62 -21.06 -0.98
C GLY A 71 1.36 -19.55 -0.98
N PRO A 72 0.22 -19.10 -1.53
CA PRO A 72 -0.15 -17.70 -1.55
C PRO A 72 -0.47 -17.19 -0.14
N GLN A 73 0.06 -16.01 0.20
CA GLN A 73 -0.17 -15.32 1.46
C GLN A 73 -0.73 -13.91 1.21
N ASN A 74 -1.60 -13.47 2.12
CA ASN A 74 -2.18 -12.13 2.10
C ASN A 74 -1.58 -11.30 3.23
N LEU A 75 -1.13 -10.10 2.91
CA LEU A 75 -0.57 -9.16 3.87
C LEU A 75 -1.36 -7.86 3.81
N VAL A 76 -1.73 -7.31 4.96
CA VAL A 76 -2.50 -6.07 5.05
C VAL A 76 -1.67 -5.01 5.77
N LEU A 77 -1.46 -3.87 5.11
CA LEU A 77 -0.75 -2.71 5.65
C LEU A 77 -1.72 -1.53 5.78
N SER A 78 -1.64 -0.80 6.88
CA SER A 78 -2.40 0.46 7.02
C SER A 78 -1.90 1.49 6.02
N TRP A 79 -2.80 2.38 5.58
CA TRP A 79 -2.47 3.56 4.78
C TRP A 79 -1.32 4.34 5.42
N GLU A 80 -1.37 4.58 6.72
CA GLU A 80 -0.46 5.50 7.41
C GLU A 80 0.98 5.00 7.32
N LEU A 81 1.18 3.70 7.56
CA LEU A 81 2.50 3.09 7.46
C LEU A 81 3.03 3.11 6.02
N VAL A 82 2.15 2.88 5.05
CA VAL A 82 2.53 2.94 3.63
C VAL A 82 2.95 4.36 3.25
N ASP A 83 2.17 5.36 3.64
CA ASP A 83 2.47 6.75 3.34
C ASP A 83 3.76 7.20 4.05
N ASP A 84 3.93 6.91 5.33
CA ASP A 84 5.15 7.24 6.09
C ASP A 84 6.41 6.61 5.45
N ALA A 85 6.31 5.34 5.02
CA ALA A 85 7.41 4.65 4.35
C ALA A 85 7.72 5.21 2.96
N LEU A 86 6.69 5.58 2.20
CA LEU A 86 6.87 6.07 0.83
C LEU A 86 7.22 7.57 0.75
N ASP A 87 6.75 8.38 1.69
CA ASP A 87 6.97 9.83 1.75
C ASP A 87 8.31 10.18 2.36
N SER A 88 8.62 9.61 3.53
CA SER A 88 9.88 9.93 4.20
C SER A 88 11.08 9.36 3.44
N ARG A 89 10.90 8.19 2.80
CA ARG A 89 11.95 7.35 2.19
C ARG A 89 13.20 7.23 3.06
N THR A 90 13.04 7.39 4.36
CA THR A 90 14.15 7.29 5.30
C THR A 90 14.52 5.82 5.44
N ARG A 91 15.80 5.56 5.72
CA ARG A 91 16.28 4.20 5.95
C ARG A 91 15.48 3.50 7.06
N SER A 92 15.08 4.23 8.10
CA SER A 92 14.28 3.71 9.22
C SER A 92 12.89 3.29 8.79
N GLU A 93 12.17 4.11 8.02
CA GLU A 93 10.81 3.77 7.60
C GLU A 93 10.79 2.68 6.52
N LEU A 94 11.77 2.66 5.62
CA LEU A 94 11.95 1.54 4.69
C LEU A 94 12.29 0.23 5.41
N GLN A 95 13.11 0.28 6.48
CA GLN A 95 13.36 -0.89 7.30
C GLN A 95 12.11 -1.31 8.09
N ARG A 96 11.30 -0.36 8.57
CA ARG A 96 10.01 -0.67 9.20
C ARG A 96 9.08 -1.38 8.23
N LEU A 97 8.93 -0.88 7.01
CA LEU A 97 8.16 -1.54 5.94
C LEU A 97 8.67 -2.96 5.68
N ARG A 98 10.00 -3.12 5.54
CA ARG A 98 10.65 -4.43 5.38
C ARG A 98 10.31 -5.37 6.54
N ASN A 99 10.47 -4.93 7.78
CA ASN A 99 10.17 -5.73 8.97
C ASN A 99 8.69 -6.15 9.01
N MET A 100 7.76 -5.29 8.62
CA MET A 100 6.33 -5.61 8.56
C MET A 100 6.02 -6.65 7.47
N VAL A 101 6.62 -6.51 6.29
CA VAL A 101 6.50 -7.51 5.21
C VAL A 101 7.03 -8.87 5.68
N LEU A 102 8.22 -8.90 6.31
CA LEU A 102 8.80 -10.13 6.84
C LEU A 102 7.94 -10.74 7.94
N PHE A 103 7.42 -9.91 8.86
CA PHE A 103 6.53 -10.36 9.93
C PHE A 103 5.28 -11.03 9.37
N GLY A 104 4.61 -10.40 8.41
CA GLY A 104 3.39 -10.95 7.83
C GLY A 104 3.63 -12.17 6.93
N LEU A 105 4.86 -12.38 6.44
CA LEU A 105 5.28 -13.61 5.75
C LEU A 105 5.76 -14.73 6.69
N GLY A 106 5.71 -14.49 8.02
CA GLY A 106 6.21 -15.43 9.02
C GLY A 106 7.75 -15.56 9.05
N ARG A 107 8.47 -14.62 8.42
CA ARG A 107 9.93 -14.56 8.32
C ARG A 107 10.56 -13.72 9.45
N GLN A 108 10.05 -13.89 10.66
CA GLN A 108 10.45 -13.08 11.82
C GLN A 108 11.93 -13.26 12.19
N GLU A 109 12.52 -14.40 11.83
CA GLU A 109 13.94 -14.68 12.01
C GLU A 109 14.87 -13.73 11.24
N LEU A 110 14.36 -13.06 10.20
CA LEU A 110 15.10 -12.12 9.36
C LEU A 110 14.89 -10.65 9.79
N ILE A 111 14.08 -10.41 10.82
CA ILE A 111 13.79 -9.06 11.32
C ILE A 111 14.99 -8.55 12.11
N VAL A 112 15.57 -7.45 11.64
CA VAL A 112 16.63 -6.74 12.36
C VAL A 112 15.99 -5.64 13.20
N ARG A 113 16.31 -5.62 14.50
CA ARG A 113 15.97 -4.52 15.39
C ARG A 113 17.02 -3.42 15.21
N HIS A 114 16.55 -2.21 14.93
CA HIS A 114 17.37 -1.00 15.03
C HIS A 114 17.52 -0.59 16.49
#